data_AF-A0A3D1V0Z5-F1
#
_entry.id   AF-A0A3D1V0Z5-F1
#
_cell.length_a   1.000
_cell.length_b   1.000
_cell.length_c   1.000
_cell.angle_alpha   90.00
_cell.angle_beta   90.00
_cell.angle_gamma   90.00
#
_symmetry.space_group_name_H-M   'P 1'
#
loop_
_entity.id
_entity.type
_entity.pdbx_description
1 polymer ?
#
loop_
_entity_poly.entity_id
_entity_poly.type
_entity_poly.pdbx_seq_one_letter_code
_entity_poly.pdbx_strand_id
1 'polypeptide(L)'
;MTEHIREIASAPETAETEEKKNGITEGKKKGAHSHPHYSRNWKEFETGKTSGFTTEITLTGIFRFIYNSNPFYLISAAIILYAQSVLFGTSDIALPTLIPVGLIASYTLLLAATAVFIVQWGHVWDDARSILLIILLLLIILSVSTDSQMLDGLTAGLRWSGGGLFFSVLVLESLRRILKIHLAPRFLAAAYFMLALFFLYPVLNARLIAMYPDDRLPGVLAILFFPVAAAAALLGFLPYLHQKNIPESGTPWKAPYFPWSIAALLGAGALFRTYLLTISFDPARGTGGFNALESGFMLWMWVPVLLAGMILAMEYAMLHRRNTLSRLCLPLLFFMTMITPEQMNAPQAYFCNAIQVKPWSIGLFAALAFYLYAWCRKVPCGEYGAVLILAILAFAEYPAGPCWTGGAAVLILLLTAIRRNATFAWCLCMILAGGIAAHCLPPVDSVIPAVAVFVLLLTFTTVRNDKTARILRMILLWGIIALSALFLAVLLVNGKIPDIKGCAIAAASISALIATFIRPCKTAKVARGVLFGLWALFFGNRLYVHAAEFREIRILLWAVFFFLAAAGVSLHKGLKYKKRNI
;
A
#
# COMPACT_ATOMS: atom_id res chain seq x y z
N MET A 1 -33.47 9.82 -83.80
CA MET A 1 -34.63 8.91 -83.68
C MET A 1 -34.26 7.91 -82.60
N THR A 2 -34.53 8.23 -81.32
CA THR A 2 -35.77 7.88 -80.57
C THR A 2 -35.85 6.38 -80.29
N GLU A 3 -35.91 5.83 -79.07
CA GLU A 3 -35.97 6.36 -77.66
C GLU A 3 -35.14 5.40 -76.74
N HIS A 4 -35.08 5.40 -75.39
CA HIS A 4 -35.82 6.07 -74.28
C HIS A 4 -34.85 6.30 -73.08
N ILE A 5 -35.24 7.04 -72.02
CA ILE A 5 -34.32 7.56 -70.98
C ILE A 5 -34.79 7.32 -69.51
N ARG A 6 -33.88 6.73 -68.69
CA ARG A 6 -33.43 6.95 -67.27
C ARG A 6 -34.36 7.27 -66.05
N GLU A 7 -33.88 6.80 -64.87
CA GLU A 7 -33.81 7.46 -63.52
C GLU A 7 -35.16 7.73 -62.75
N ILE A 8 -35.31 7.93 -61.42
CA ILE A 8 -34.48 7.79 -60.18
C ILE A 8 -35.37 7.67 -58.90
N ALA A 9 -34.75 7.29 -57.78
CA ALA A 9 -35.19 7.18 -56.36
C ALA A 9 -36.31 8.07 -55.74
N SER A 10 -36.86 7.64 -54.58
CA SER A 10 -36.81 8.34 -53.25
C SER A 10 -37.96 7.96 -52.28
N ALA A 11 -37.75 8.18 -50.97
CA ALA A 11 -38.75 8.17 -49.88
C ALA A 11 -38.80 9.57 -49.23
N PRO A 12 -39.85 9.99 -48.46
CA PRO A 12 -39.93 9.68 -47.00
C PRO A 12 -41.36 9.72 -46.33
N GLU A 13 -41.43 9.43 -45.01
CA GLU A 13 -42.36 9.94 -43.94
C GLU A 13 -43.92 9.95 -44.13
N THR A 14 -44.85 9.83 -43.15
CA THR A 14 -44.89 9.97 -41.66
C THR A 14 -46.16 9.31 -41.03
N ALA A 15 -46.15 9.10 -39.69
CA ALA A 15 -47.26 9.15 -38.68
C ALA A 15 -48.42 8.10 -38.57
N GLU A 16 -48.63 7.62 -37.30
CA GLU A 16 -49.89 7.34 -36.53
C GLU A 16 -51.00 6.41 -37.14
N THR A 17 -51.86 5.62 -36.45
CA THR A 17 -52.28 5.44 -35.02
C THR A 17 -52.92 4.04 -34.80
N GLU A 18 -53.25 3.66 -33.54
CA GLU A 18 -54.23 2.62 -33.09
C GLU A 18 -54.01 1.12 -33.48
N GLU A 19 -54.64 0.10 -32.90
CA GLU A 19 -55.13 -0.28 -31.55
C GLU A 19 -55.90 -1.63 -31.71
N LYS A 20 -55.52 -2.70 -30.98
CA LYS A 20 -56.35 -3.87 -30.56
C LYS A 20 -55.45 -5.01 -30.04
N LYS A 21 -55.47 -5.35 -28.75
CA LYS A 21 -56.46 -6.17 -27.98
C LYS A 21 -56.14 -7.67 -27.97
N ASN A 22 -55.80 -8.17 -26.78
CA ASN A 22 -56.12 -9.47 -26.14
C ASN A 22 -54.97 -9.86 -25.17
N GLY A 23 -55.17 -10.23 -23.91
CA GLY A 23 -56.40 -10.29 -23.10
C GLY A 23 -56.04 -10.36 -21.61
N ILE A 24 -56.97 -9.95 -20.73
CA ILE A 24 -56.74 -9.71 -19.29
C ILE A 24 -56.98 -10.98 -18.46
N THR A 25 -56.21 -11.15 -17.37
CA THR A 25 -56.78 -11.61 -16.08
C THR A 25 -56.04 -10.97 -14.91
N GLU A 26 -56.58 -9.87 -14.37
CA GLU A 26 -56.13 -9.27 -13.11
C GLU A 26 -56.55 -10.13 -11.91
N GLY A 27 -55.64 -10.35 -10.96
CA GLY A 27 -55.94 -10.74 -9.58
C GLY A 27 -55.63 -9.60 -8.60
N LYS A 28 -56.53 -8.60 -8.49
CA LYS A 28 -56.33 -7.44 -7.58
C LYS A 28 -56.40 -7.85 -6.10
N LYS A 29 -55.34 -7.59 -5.33
CA LYS A 29 -55.46 -7.20 -3.90
C LYS A 29 -54.48 -6.08 -3.50
N LYS A 30 -55.04 -4.86 -3.50
CA LYS A 30 -54.85 -3.76 -2.53
C LYS A 30 -53.41 -3.38 -2.11
N GLY A 31 -52.91 -2.32 -2.76
CA GLY A 31 -52.57 -1.05 -2.08
C GLY A 31 -51.46 -1.03 -1.03
N ALA A 32 -50.28 -0.58 -1.45
CA ALA A 32 -49.32 0.14 -0.60
C ALA A 32 -48.87 1.39 -1.36
N HIS A 33 -48.82 2.55 -0.68
CA HIS A 33 -48.54 3.85 -1.31
C HIS A 33 -47.10 3.92 -1.84
N SER A 34 -46.94 3.92 -3.16
CA SER A 34 -45.67 4.17 -3.82
C SER A 34 -45.34 5.67 -3.81
N HIS A 35 -44.53 6.14 -2.86
CA HIS A 35 -44.00 7.50 -2.89
C HIS A 35 -43.10 7.69 -4.14
N PRO A 36 -43.34 8.73 -4.97
CA PRO A 36 -42.69 8.83 -6.29
C PRO A 36 -41.20 9.20 -6.27
N HIS A 37 -40.63 9.49 -5.09
CA HIS A 37 -39.23 9.92 -4.97
C HIS A 37 -38.18 8.82 -5.09
N TYR A 38 -38.54 7.54 -4.99
CA TYR A 38 -37.56 6.44 -4.93
C TYR A 38 -37.19 5.82 -6.29
N SER A 39 -38.00 6.00 -7.35
CA SER A 39 -37.79 5.36 -8.65
C SER A 39 -36.77 6.07 -9.56
N ARG A 40 -36.53 7.38 -9.36
CA ARG A 40 -35.69 8.18 -10.26
C ARG A 40 -34.19 7.86 -10.16
N ASN A 41 -33.70 7.51 -8.96
CA ASN A 41 -32.29 7.23 -8.69
C ASN A 41 -31.82 5.85 -9.21
N TRP A 42 -32.74 4.95 -9.60
CA TRP A 42 -32.36 3.61 -10.07
C TRP A 42 -31.84 3.59 -11.51
N LYS A 43 -32.36 4.46 -12.40
CA LYS A 43 -31.93 4.50 -13.81
C LYS A 43 -30.51 5.06 -14.00
N GLU A 44 -30.03 5.92 -13.12
CA GLU A 44 -28.64 6.42 -13.19
C GLU A 44 -27.60 5.36 -12.77
N PHE A 45 -28.02 4.34 -12.00
CA PHE A 45 -27.15 3.24 -11.58
C PHE A 45 -26.92 2.17 -12.66
N GLU A 46 -27.81 2.07 -13.67
CA GLU A 46 -27.62 1.17 -14.82
C GLU A 46 -26.67 1.76 -15.87
N THR A 47 -26.60 3.09 -15.98
CA THR A 47 -25.66 3.76 -16.89
C THR A 47 -24.26 3.77 -16.29
N GLY A 48 -23.45 2.78 -16.65
CA GLY A 48 -22.07 2.55 -16.16
C GLY A 48 -21.02 3.63 -16.50
N LYS A 49 -21.26 4.88 -16.12
CA LYS A 49 -20.24 5.94 -16.07
C LYS A 49 -19.43 5.81 -14.79
N THR A 50 -18.27 5.17 -14.88
CA THR A 50 -17.23 5.26 -13.85
C THR A 50 -16.62 6.66 -13.84
N SER A 51 -17.24 7.61 -13.14
CA SER A 51 -16.56 8.83 -12.75
C SER A 51 -15.42 8.49 -11.79
N GLY A 52 -14.28 9.16 -11.97
CA GLY A 52 -13.11 8.96 -11.13
C GLY A 52 -13.36 9.34 -9.68
N PHE A 53 -12.57 8.79 -8.77
CA PHE A 53 -12.63 9.08 -7.34
C PHE A 53 -12.07 10.50 -7.04
N THR A 54 -12.83 11.53 -7.38
CA THR A 54 -12.67 12.89 -6.86
C THR A 54 -13.72 13.09 -5.77
N THR A 55 -13.41 12.63 -4.56
CA THR A 55 -14.21 12.93 -3.37
C THR A 55 -13.99 14.38 -2.97
N GLU A 56 -14.67 15.30 -3.66
CA GLU A 56 -14.95 16.61 -3.11
C GLU A 56 -15.81 16.41 -1.85
N ILE A 57 -15.25 16.77 -0.69
CA ILE A 57 -15.92 16.65 0.61
C ILE A 57 -16.97 17.76 0.70
N THR A 58 -18.11 17.52 0.06
CA THR A 58 -19.27 18.42 0.11
C THR A 58 -20.03 18.24 1.42
N LEU A 59 -20.59 19.33 1.95
CA LEU A 59 -21.45 19.29 3.15
C LEU A 59 -22.60 18.28 3.00
N THR A 60 -23.20 18.19 1.82
CA THR A 60 -24.22 17.19 1.48
C THR A 60 -23.69 15.76 1.58
N GLY A 61 -22.42 15.52 1.22
CA GLY A 61 -21.74 14.24 1.40
C GLY A 61 -21.52 13.91 2.88
N ILE A 62 -21.16 14.89 3.71
CA ILE A 62 -21.01 14.72 5.17
C ILE A 62 -22.38 14.42 5.82
N PHE A 63 -23.42 15.20 5.52
CA PHE A 63 -24.77 14.95 6.04
C PHE A 63 -25.31 13.58 5.61
N ARG A 64 -25.11 13.19 4.34
CA ARG A 64 -25.47 11.85 3.85
C ARG A 64 -24.66 10.74 4.51
N PHE A 65 -23.40 10.98 4.86
CA PHE A 65 -22.58 10.03 5.62
C PHE A 65 -23.06 9.88 7.06
N ILE A 66 -23.34 10.98 7.77
CA ILE A 66 -23.86 10.97 9.14
C ILE A 66 -25.22 10.25 9.18
N TYR A 67 -26.12 10.55 8.23
CA TYR A 67 -27.45 9.96 8.15
C TYR A 67 -27.41 8.47 7.79
N ASN A 68 -26.56 8.05 6.83
CA ASN A 68 -26.50 6.65 6.37
C ASN A 68 -25.57 5.74 7.19
N SER A 69 -24.66 6.29 7.99
CA SER A 69 -23.66 5.51 8.76
C SER A 69 -23.88 5.56 10.26
N ASN A 70 -24.84 6.37 10.72
CA ASN A 70 -25.25 6.60 12.10
C ASN A 70 -24.09 6.50 13.13
N PRO A 71 -23.15 7.47 13.12
CA PRO A 71 -21.95 7.41 13.96
C PRO A 71 -22.25 7.50 15.46
N PHE A 72 -23.47 7.88 15.86
CA PHE A 72 -23.88 8.04 17.25
C PHE A 72 -23.78 6.75 18.06
N TYR A 73 -23.97 5.56 17.44
CA TYR A 73 -23.72 4.30 18.14
C TYR A 73 -22.25 4.09 18.51
N LEU A 74 -21.31 4.47 17.62
CA LEU A 74 -19.88 4.37 17.90
C LEU A 74 -19.45 5.40 18.95
N ILE A 75 -20.00 6.61 18.88
CA ILE A 75 -19.77 7.67 19.88
C ILE A 75 -20.33 7.25 21.24
N SER A 76 -21.54 6.67 21.29
CA SER A 76 -22.15 6.12 22.52
C SER A 76 -21.27 5.03 23.15
N ALA A 77 -20.78 4.08 22.35
CA ALA A 77 -19.87 3.05 22.81
C ALA A 77 -18.55 3.66 23.34
N ALA A 78 -17.97 4.63 22.63
CA ALA A 78 -16.75 5.31 23.05
C ALA A 78 -16.95 6.11 24.36
N ILE A 79 -18.08 6.79 24.53
CA ILE A 79 -18.44 7.51 25.77
C ILE A 79 -18.61 6.55 26.93
N ILE A 80 -19.23 5.38 26.73
CA ILE A 80 -19.39 4.38 27.80
C ILE A 80 -18.03 3.82 28.23
N LEU A 81 -17.15 3.49 27.28
CA LEU A 81 -15.79 3.03 27.56
C LEU A 81 -14.95 4.11 28.27
N TYR A 82 -15.07 5.37 27.85
CA TYR A 82 -14.42 6.50 28.51
C TYR A 82 -14.95 6.72 29.93
N ALA A 83 -16.27 6.76 30.12
CA ALA A 83 -16.92 6.90 31.42
C ALA A 83 -16.49 5.77 32.36
N GLN A 84 -16.42 4.53 31.87
CA GLN A 84 -15.89 3.40 32.63
C GLN A 84 -14.42 3.62 33.05
N SER A 85 -13.56 4.11 32.16
CA SER A 85 -12.15 4.38 32.49
C SER A 85 -11.95 5.51 33.51
N VAL A 86 -12.90 6.46 33.59
CA VAL A 86 -12.90 7.57 34.55
C VAL A 86 -13.52 7.17 35.89
N LEU A 87 -14.65 6.43 35.88
CA LEU A 87 -15.40 6.04 37.07
C LEU A 87 -14.75 4.89 37.86
N PHE A 88 -14.06 3.98 37.18
CA PHE A 88 -13.40 2.80 37.76
C PHE A 88 -11.88 2.91 37.56
N GLY A 89 -11.31 4.04 37.96
CA GLY A 89 -9.89 4.38 37.75
C GLY A 89 -8.94 3.29 38.24
N THR A 90 -7.84 3.07 37.50
CA THR A 90 -6.90 1.95 37.69
C THR A 90 -6.10 1.97 39.00
N SER A 91 -6.32 2.96 39.87
CA SER A 91 -5.72 3.08 41.19
C SER A 91 -6.37 2.15 42.23
N ASP A 92 -7.68 1.89 42.12
CA ASP A 92 -8.41 1.10 43.11
C ASP A 92 -8.55 -0.37 42.70
N ILE A 93 -7.52 -1.14 43.06
CA ILE A 93 -7.46 -2.61 42.91
C ILE A 93 -8.62 -3.31 43.66
N ALA A 94 -9.29 -2.61 44.59
CA ALA A 94 -10.40 -3.10 45.40
C ALA A 94 -11.77 -3.19 44.67
N LEU A 95 -11.95 -2.54 43.51
CA LEU A 95 -13.20 -2.62 42.76
C LEU A 95 -13.25 -3.92 41.92
N PRO A 96 -14.22 -4.82 42.14
CA PRO A 96 -14.24 -6.11 41.46
C PRO A 96 -14.48 -5.93 39.95
N THR A 97 -13.56 -6.44 39.14
CA THR A 97 -13.57 -6.36 37.66
C THR A 97 -14.85 -6.89 37.02
N LEU A 98 -15.61 -7.70 37.76
CA LEU A 98 -16.99 -8.09 37.47
C LEU A 98 -17.90 -6.91 37.07
N ILE A 99 -17.77 -5.73 37.71
CA ILE A 99 -18.61 -4.56 37.42
C ILE A 99 -18.31 -4.00 36.01
N PRO A 100 -17.08 -3.55 35.68
CA PRO A 100 -16.76 -3.08 34.33
C PRO A 100 -16.99 -4.13 33.24
N VAL A 101 -16.66 -5.42 33.48
CA VAL A 101 -16.93 -6.52 32.53
C VAL A 101 -18.44 -6.70 32.32
N GLY A 102 -19.22 -6.69 33.40
CA GLY A 102 -20.69 -6.79 33.37
C GLY A 102 -21.36 -5.62 32.66
N LEU A 103 -20.80 -4.41 32.76
CA LEU A 103 -21.29 -3.21 32.08
C LEU A 103 -21.11 -3.33 30.56
N ILE A 104 -19.91 -3.74 30.09
CA ILE A 104 -19.64 -4.01 28.68
C ILE A 104 -20.55 -5.13 28.15
N ALA A 105 -20.69 -6.23 28.89
CA ALA A 105 -21.57 -7.34 28.50
C ALA A 105 -23.04 -6.91 28.39
N SER A 106 -23.54 -6.14 29.37
CA SER A 106 -24.93 -5.63 29.39
C SER A 106 -25.19 -4.65 28.24
N TYR A 107 -24.25 -3.73 27.96
CA TYR A 107 -24.35 -2.81 26.82
C TYR A 107 -24.27 -3.55 25.47
N THR A 108 -23.46 -4.60 25.37
CA THR A 108 -23.41 -5.47 24.19
C THR A 108 -24.76 -6.16 23.96
N LEU A 109 -25.42 -6.66 25.02
CA LEU A 109 -26.77 -7.24 24.94
C LEU A 109 -27.83 -6.20 24.55
N LEU A 110 -27.74 -4.98 25.07
CA LEU A 110 -28.63 -3.87 24.70
C LEU A 110 -28.51 -3.56 23.20
N LEU A 111 -27.28 -3.41 22.68
CA LEU A 111 -27.05 -3.21 21.24
C LEU A 111 -27.52 -4.41 20.41
N ALA A 112 -27.36 -5.64 20.90
CA ALA A 112 -27.85 -6.85 20.22
C ALA A 112 -29.39 -6.86 20.12
N ALA A 113 -30.08 -6.49 21.20
CA ALA A 113 -31.54 -6.33 21.20
C ALA A 113 -31.98 -5.20 20.25
N THR A 114 -31.30 -4.05 20.27
CA THR A 114 -31.55 -2.93 19.34
C THR A 114 -31.35 -3.35 17.87
N ALA A 115 -30.30 -4.10 17.55
CA ALA A 115 -30.07 -4.61 16.19
C ALA A 115 -31.20 -5.55 15.73
N VAL A 116 -31.66 -6.45 16.59
CA VAL A 116 -32.81 -7.33 16.31
C VAL A 116 -34.08 -6.53 16.06
N PHE A 117 -34.38 -5.57 16.93
CA PHE A 117 -35.55 -4.69 16.83
C PHE A 117 -35.56 -3.89 15.52
N ILE A 118 -34.46 -3.20 15.20
CA ILE A 118 -34.34 -2.35 14.00
C ILE A 118 -34.47 -3.18 12.72
N VAL A 119 -33.88 -4.37 12.66
CA VAL A 119 -33.96 -5.23 11.45
C VAL A 119 -35.33 -5.90 11.31
N GLN A 120 -35.93 -6.40 12.40
CA GLN A 120 -37.19 -7.14 12.34
C GLN A 120 -38.42 -6.24 12.17
N TRP A 121 -38.45 -5.05 12.79
CA TRP A 121 -39.60 -4.15 12.73
C TRP A 121 -39.38 -2.93 11.82
N GLY A 122 -38.16 -2.37 11.80
CA GLY A 122 -37.83 -1.23 10.94
C GLY A 122 -37.35 -1.62 9.53
N HIS A 123 -36.86 -2.86 9.35
CA HIS A 123 -36.15 -3.31 8.15
C HIS A 123 -34.94 -2.43 7.74
N VAL A 124 -34.42 -1.61 8.66
CA VAL A 124 -33.31 -0.67 8.39
C VAL A 124 -31.96 -1.38 8.53
N TRP A 125 -31.53 -2.00 7.43
CA TRP A 125 -30.25 -2.72 7.38
C TRP A 125 -29.01 -1.83 7.33
N ASP A 126 -29.12 -0.55 7.02
CA ASP A 126 -27.95 0.34 6.98
C ASP A 126 -27.43 0.63 8.40
N ASP A 127 -28.31 1.05 9.32
CA ASP A 127 -27.99 1.23 10.74
C ASP A 127 -27.59 -0.08 11.43
N ALA A 128 -28.27 -1.19 11.11
CA ALA A 128 -27.93 -2.50 11.69
C ALA A 128 -26.47 -2.91 11.40
N ARG A 129 -25.88 -2.42 10.29
CA ARG A 129 -24.51 -2.76 9.91
C ARG A 129 -23.47 -2.20 10.88
N SER A 130 -23.61 -0.94 11.27
CA SER A 130 -22.68 -0.30 12.21
C SER A 130 -22.85 -0.93 13.60
N ILE A 131 -24.09 -1.17 14.05
CA ILE A 131 -24.38 -1.82 15.33
C ILE A 131 -23.75 -3.22 15.40
N LEU A 132 -23.91 -4.09 14.39
CA LEU A 132 -23.29 -5.42 14.40
C LEU A 132 -21.74 -5.39 14.44
N LEU A 133 -21.13 -4.39 13.80
CA LEU A 133 -19.67 -4.19 13.88
C LEU A 133 -19.25 -3.64 15.25
N ILE A 134 -20.04 -2.77 15.88
CA ILE A 134 -19.79 -2.27 17.24
C ILE A 134 -19.94 -3.41 18.26
N ILE A 135 -20.93 -4.29 18.11
CA ILE A 135 -21.05 -5.51 18.94
C ILE A 135 -19.79 -6.35 18.82
N LEU A 136 -19.32 -6.65 17.59
CA LEU A 136 -18.08 -7.40 17.41
C LEU A 136 -16.86 -6.69 18.01
N LEU A 137 -16.79 -5.36 17.93
CA LEU A 137 -15.75 -4.56 18.59
C LEU A 137 -15.81 -4.66 20.12
N LEU A 138 -17.00 -4.58 20.72
CA LEU A 138 -17.19 -4.72 22.17
C LEU A 138 -16.83 -6.12 22.66
N LEU A 139 -17.09 -7.18 21.89
CA LEU A 139 -16.64 -8.53 22.21
C LEU A 139 -15.10 -8.67 22.16
N ILE A 140 -14.42 -7.95 21.26
CA ILE A 140 -12.95 -7.86 21.25
C ILE A 140 -12.46 -7.12 22.51
N ILE A 141 -13.08 -6.01 22.88
CA ILE A 141 -12.74 -5.23 24.08
C ILE A 141 -12.97 -6.04 25.36
N LEU A 142 -14.08 -6.79 25.43
CA LEU A 142 -14.40 -7.69 26.54
C LEU A 142 -13.29 -8.70 26.82
N SER A 143 -12.58 -9.18 25.78
CA SER A 143 -11.41 -10.06 25.96
C SER A 143 -10.28 -9.39 26.73
N VAL A 144 -10.02 -8.10 26.47
CA VAL A 144 -8.98 -7.30 27.14
C VAL A 144 -9.38 -7.00 28.58
N SER A 145 -10.66 -6.73 28.84
CA SER A 145 -11.18 -6.41 30.19
C SER A 145 -11.03 -7.55 31.20
N THR A 146 -10.69 -8.77 30.76
CA THR A 146 -10.45 -9.93 31.63
C THR A 146 -8.96 -10.22 31.89
N ASP A 147 -8.03 -9.46 31.31
CA ASP A 147 -6.60 -9.78 31.33
C ASP A 147 -5.99 -9.86 32.73
N SER A 148 -6.34 -8.94 33.64
CA SER A 148 -5.74 -8.90 34.98
C SER A 148 -6.12 -10.12 35.83
N GLN A 149 -7.31 -10.69 35.64
CA GLN A 149 -7.80 -11.86 36.38
C GLN A 149 -7.17 -13.17 35.88
N MET A 150 -6.49 -13.13 34.73
CA MET A 150 -5.72 -14.27 34.25
C MET A 150 -4.41 -14.44 35.02
N LEU A 151 -3.90 -13.37 35.62
CA LEU A 151 -2.69 -13.37 36.45
C LEU A 151 -2.94 -14.00 37.84
N ASP A 152 -4.18 -13.98 38.34
CA ASP A 152 -4.58 -14.58 39.63
C ASP A 152 -4.42 -16.12 39.66
N GLY A 153 -4.30 -16.76 38.48
CA GLY A 153 -4.00 -18.18 38.35
C GLY A 153 -4.73 -18.86 37.18
N LEU A 154 -4.24 -20.05 36.79
CA LEU A 154 -4.73 -20.77 35.60
C LEU A 154 -6.24 -21.06 35.63
N THR A 155 -6.79 -21.42 36.79
CA THR A 155 -8.22 -21.71 36.96
C THR A 155 -9.09 -20.45 36.89
N ALA A 156 -8.61 -19.31 37.41
CA ALA A 156 -9.26 -18.02 37.27
C ALA A 156 -9.23 -17.55 35.81
N GLY A 157 -8.05 -17.59 35.17
CA GLY A 157 -7.87 -17.25 33.76
C GLY A 157 -8.79 -18.05 32.83
N LEU A 158 -8.83 -19.38 32.97
CA LEU A 158 -9.72 -20.24 32.18
C LEU A 158 -11.22 -19.96 32.42
N ARG A 159 -11.63 -19.62 33.64
CA ARG A 159 -13.02 -19.27 33.96
C ARG A 159 -13.43 -17.96 33.29
N TRP A 160 -12.62 -16.90 33.43
CA TRP A 160 -12.90 -15.59 32.85
C TRP A 160 -12.81 -15.61 31.32
N SER A 161 -11.74 -16.17 30.75
CA SER A 161 -11.59 -16.28 29.30
C SER A 161 -12.64 -17.19 28.67
N GLY A 162 -12.92 -18.34 29.29
CA GLY A 162 -13.89 -19.31 28.82
C GLY A 162 -15.33 -18.79 28.91
N GLY A 163 -15.68 -18.11 30.00
CA GLY A 163 -16.96 -17.44 30.17
C GLY A 163 -17.16 -16.31 29.16
N GLY A 164 -16.16 -15.45 28.98
CA GLY A 164 -16.17 -14.37 27.98
C GLY A 164 -16.28 -14.88 26.54
N LEU A 165 -15.55 -15.94 26.19
CA LEU A 165 -15.64 -16.59 24.88
C LEU A 165 -17.01 -17.25 24.66
N PHE A 166 -17.53 -17.98 25.66
CA PHE A 166 -18.85 -18.60 25.60
C PHE A 166 -19.96 -17.55 25.39
N PHE A 167 -19.94 -16.47 26.19
CA PHE A 167 -20.83 -15.32 26.02
C PHE A 167 -20.73 -14.72 24.61
N SER A 168 -19.50 -14.49 24.13
CA SER A 168 -19.26 -13.90 22.80
C SER A 168 -19.81 -14.77 21.67
N VAL A 169 -19.58 -16.09 21.74
CA VAL A 169 -20.12 -17.06 20.76
C VAL A 169 -21.64 -17.12 20.85
N LEU A 170 -22.21 -17.13 22.06
CA LEU A 170 -23.66 -17.13 22.28
C LEU A 170 -24.33 -15.89 21.69
N VAL A 171 -23.79 -14.69 21.91
CA VAL A 171 -24.32 -13.44 21.34
C VAL A 171 -24.23 -13.45 19.81
N LEU A 172 -23.07 -13.80 19.24
CA LEU A 172 -22.88 -13.85 17.79
C LEU A 172 -23.78 -14.88 17.10
N GLU A 173 -23.89 -16.08 17.65
CA GLU A 173 -24.72 -17.15 17.10
C GLU A 173 -26.22 -16.86 17.27
N SER A 174 -26.63 -16.23 18.37
CA SER A 174 -28.02 -15.77 18.57
C SER A 174 -28.38 -14.71 17.53
N LEU A 175 -27.55 -13.66 17.37
CA LEU A 175 -27.75 -12.64 16.34
C LEU A 175 -27.81 -13.26 14.94
N ARG A 176 -26.86 -14.16 14.62
CA ARG A 176 -26.82 -14.84 13.31
C ARG A 176 -28.11 -15.61 13.02
N ARG A 177 -28.64 -16.36 14.00
CA ARG A 177 -29.88 -17.15 13.85
C ARG A 177 -31.12 -16.25 13.78
N ILE A 178 -31.25 -15.28 14.69
CA ILE A 178 -32.42 -14.38 14.80
C ILE A 178 -32.55 -13.46 13.59
N LEU A 179 -31.43 -12.94 13.09
CA LEU A 179 -31.36 -12.08 11.90
C LEU A 179 -31.28 -12.87 10.59
N LYS A 180 -31.27 -14.22 10.63
CA LYS A 180 -31.13 -15.12 9.48
C LYS A 180 -29.92 -14.79 8.59
N ILE A 181 -28.80 -14.43 9.21
CA ILE A 181 -27.55 -14.13 8.51
C ILE A 181 -26.87 -15.45 8.15
N HIS A 182 -26.68 -15.67 6.85
CA HIS A 182 -26.06 -16.86 6.31
C HIS A 182 -24.60 -16.56 5.98
N LEU A 183 -23.68 -17.32 6.58
CA LEU A 183 -22.24 -17.24 6.34
C LEU A 183 -21.72 -18.65 6.07
N ALA A 184 -20.75 -18.76 5.16
CA ALA A 184 -20.15 -20.06 4.86
C ALA A 184 -19.47 -20.64 6.11
N PRO A 185 -19.61 -21.94 6.42
CA PRO A 185 -19.02 -22.55 7.62
C PRO A 185 -17.51 -22.32 7.76
N ARG A 186 -16.77 -22.28 6.63
CA ARG A 186 -15.33 -21.97 6.62
C ARG A 186 -15.01 -20.53 7.06
N PHE A 187 -15.86 -19.57 6.70
CA PHE A 187 -15.71 -18.18 7.15
C PHE A 187 -16.03 -18.06 8.65
N LEU A 188 -17.09 -18.72 9.11
CA LEU A 188 -17.45 -18.76 10.54
C LEU A 188 -16.35 -19.44 11.38
N ALA A 189 -15.78 -20.56 10.92
CA ALA A 189 -14.69 -21.24 11.61
C ALA A 189 -13.47 -20.33 11.81
N ALA A 190 -13.04 -19.60 10.77
CA ALA A 190 -11.95 -18.63 10.88
C ALA A 190 -12.29 -17.46 11.82
N ALA A 191 -13.53 -16.95 11.78
CA ALA A 191 -13.98 -15.88 12.67
C ALA A 191 -14.03 -16.32 14.16
N TYR A 192 -14.57 -17.51 14.45
CA TYR A 192 -14.58 -18.07 15.81
C TYR A 192 -13.18 -18.45 16.29
N PHE A 193 -12.28 -18.88 15.40
CA PHE A 193 -10.89 -19.17 15.77
C PHE A 193 -10.12 -17.89 16.13
N MET A 194 -10.30 -16.79 15.38
CA MET A 194 -9.79 -15.46 15.75
C MET A 194 -10.34 -14.98 17.11
N LEU A 195 -11.65 -15.16 17.35
CA LEU A 195 -12.27 -14.81 18.62
C LEU A 195 -11.71 -15.65 19.79
N ALA A 196 -11.59 -16.97 19.60
CA ALA A 196 -10.99 -17.87 20.58
C ALA A 196 -9.53 -17.50 20.88
N LEU A 197 -8.76 -17.07 19.87
CA LEU A 197 -7.39 -16.59 20.06
C LEU A 197 -7.35 -15.34 20.98
N PHE A 198 -8.27 -14.39 20.84
CA PHE A 198 -8.30 -13.18 21.67
C PHE A 198 -8.61 -13.43 23.15
N PHE A 199 -9.40 -14.46 23.45
CA PHE A 199 -9.74 -14.85 24.83
C PHE A 199 -8.76 -15.85 25.44
N LEU A 200 -8.35 -16.90 24.70
CA LEU A 200 -7.61 -18.04 25.26
C LEU A 200 -6.08 -17.88 25.19
N TYR A 201 -5.55 -17.17 24.20
CA TYR A 201 -4.10 -16.94 24.10
C TYR A 201 -3.50 -16.19 25.29
N PRO A 202 -4.13 -15.15 25.85
CA PRO A 202 -3.59 -14.46 27.02
C PRO A 202 -3.51 -15.35 28.26
N VAL A 203 -4.32 -16.40 28.38
CA VAL A 203 -4.21 -17.40 29.46
C VAL A 203 -2.90 -18.19 29.37
N LEU A 204 -2.44 -18.51 28.15
CA LEU A 204 -1.13 -19.13 27.95
C LEU A 204 -0.01 -18.19 28.40
N ASN A 205 -0.13 -16.90 28.05
CA ASN A 205 0.85 -15.88 28.44
C ASN A 205 0.90 -15.71 29.97
N ALA A 206 -0.26 -15.56 30.61
CA ALA A 206 -0.39 -15.50 32.07
C ALA A 206 0.24 -16.72 32.76
N ARG A 207 0.01 -17.93 32.22
CA ARG A 207 0.61 -19.17 32.73
C ARG A 207 2.14 -19.19 32.60
N LEU A 208 2.68 -18.68 31.50
CA LEU A 208 4.15 -18.62 31.31
C LEU A 208 4.79 -17.64 32.28
N ILE A 209 4.18 -16.48 32.50
CA ILE A 209 4.63 -15.48 33.49
C ILE A 209 4.57 -16.06 34.91
N ALA A 210 3.49 -16.76 35.27
CA ALA A 210 3.36 -17.40 36.57
C ALA A 210 4.30 -18.61 36.78
N MET A 211 4.77 -19.25 35.70
CA MET A 211 5.69 -20.39 35.75
C MET A 211 7.15 -19.96 35.82
N TYR A 212 7.50 -18.79 35.27
CA TYR A 212 8.85 -18.24 35.21
C TYR A 212 8.86 -16.82 35.82
N PRO A 213 8.72 -16.67 37.15
CA PRO A 213 8.66 -15.35 37.78
C PRO A 213 9.98 -14.57 37.65
N ASP A 214 11.12 -15.27 37.67
CA ASP A 214 12.46 -14.66 37.61
C ASP A 214 12.97 -14.42 36.17
N ASP A 215 12.42 -15.11 35.17
CA ASP A 215 12.77 -14.96 33.76
C ASP A 215 11.61 -14.40 32.93
N ARG A 216 11.80 -13.19 32.41
CA ARG A 216 10.80 -12.46 31.62
C ARG A 216 10.71 -12.95 30.17
N LEU A 217 11.71 -13.69 29.68
CA LEU A 217 11.84 -14.05 28.28
C LEU A 217 10.68 -14.94 27.76
N PRO A 218 10.18 -15.97 28.48
CA PRO A 218 9.05 -16.78 28.02
C PRO A 218 7.76 -15.99 27.81
N GLY A 219 7.45 -15.05 28.70
CA GLY A 219 6.29 -14.15 28.56
C GLY A 219 6.42 -13.19 27.38
N VAL A 220 7.60 -12.58 27.22
CA VAL A 220 7.89 -11.68 26.09
C VAL A 220 7.83 -12.42 24.75
N LEU A 221 8.38 -13.62 24.65
CA LEU A 221 8.25 -14.47 23.45
C LEU A 221 6.79 -14.87 23.18
N ALA A 222 5.99 -15.14 24.22
CA ALA A 222 4.57 -15.40 24.05
C ALA A 222 3.80 -14.19 23.52
N ILE A 223 4.09 -12.96 24.00
CA ILE A 223 3.53 -11.73 23.44
C ILE A 223 3.93 -11.56 21.97
N LEU A 224 5.19 -11.86 21.62
CA LEU A 224 5.71 -11.76 20.25
C LEU A 224 5.15 -12.82 19.29
N PHE A 225 4.77 -13.99 19.79
CA PHE A 225 4.17 -15.04 18.99
C PHE A 225 2.66 -14.82 18.74
N PHE A 226 1.98 -14.00 19.55
CA PHE A 226 0.57 -13.64 19.35
C PHE A 226 0.26 -13.07 17.94
N PRO A 227 0.95 -12.03 17.42
CA PRO A 227 0.66 -11.51 16.09
C PRO A 227 0.92 -12.53 14.98
N VAL A 228 1.85 -13.48 15.18
CA VAL A 228 2.11 -14.59 14.25
C VAL A 228 0.95 -15.59 14.26
N ALA A 229 0.46 -15.97 15.44
CA ALA A 229 -0.74 -16.81 15.58
C ALA A 229 -2.00 -16.13 14.99
N ALA A 230 -2.16 -14.82 15.20
CA ALA A 230 -3.25 -14.04 14.62
C ALA A 230 -3.14 -13.91 13.10
N ALA A 231 -1.93 -13.79 12.55
CA ALA A 231 -1.69 -13.83 11.11
C ALA A 231 -2.10 -15.18 10.49
N ALA A 232 -1.73 -16.30 11.13
CA ALA A 232 -2.15 -17.63 10.70
C ALA A 232 -3.67 -17.80 10.76
N ALA A 233 -4.31 -17.33 11.84
CA ALA A 233 -5.76 -17.35 12.01
C ALA A 233 -6.49 -16.49 10.94
N LEU A 234 -5.95 -15.32 10.58
CA LEU A 234 -6.45 -14.50 9.46
C LEU A 234 -6.30 -15.20 8.11
N LEU A 235 -5.19 -15.89 7.85
CA LEU A 235 -5.03 -16.69 6.63
C LEU A 235 -6.04 -17.86 6.56
N GLY A 236 -6.67 -18.23 7.69
CA GLY A 236 -7.85 -19.10 7.73
C GLY A 236 -9.06 -18.61 6.91
N PHE A 237 -9.13 -17.33 6.54
CA PHE A 237 -10.14 -16.81 5.60
C PHE A 237 -9.83 -17.10 4.11
N LEU A 238 -8.61 -17.53 3.77
CA LEU A 238 -8.17 -17.78 2.39
C LEU A 238 -8.97 -18.90 1.65
N PRO A 239 -9.41 -20.00 2.29
CA PRO A 239 -10.24 -21.02 1.64
C PRO A 239 -11.64 -20.53 1.26
N TYR A 240 -12.14 -19.47 1.91
CA TYR A 240 -13.43 -18.86 1.57
C TYR A 240 -13.34 -18.00 0.29
N LEU A 241 -12.22 -17.29 0.07
CA LEU A 241 -11.98 -16.55 -1.18
C LEU A 241 -12.06 -17.42 -2.43
N HIS A 242 -11.59 -18.66 -2.33
CA HIS A 242 -11.53 -19.61 -3.45
C HIS A 242 -12.84 -20.40 -3.68
N GLN A 243 -13.89 -20.13 -2.91
CA GLN A 243 -15.16 -20.84 -3.02
C GLN A 243 -15.99 -20.31 -4.20
N LYS A 244 -16.28 -21.15 -5.20
CA LYS A 244 -17.03 -20.78 -6.41
C LYS A 244 -18.48 -20.36 -6.14
N ASN A 245 -19.15 -21.06 -5.21
CA ASN A 245 -20.53 -20.82 -4.84
C ASN A 245 -20.55 -20.19 -3.44
N ILE A 246 -20.63 -18.86 -3.38
CA ILE A 246 -20.85 -18.11 -2.14
C ILE A 246 -22.36 -18.14 -1.86
N PRO A 247 -22.82 -18.63 -0.70
CA PRO A 247 -24.24 -18.61 -0.37
C PRO A 247 -24.75 -17.17 -0.25
N GLU A 248 -26.02 -16.93 -0.61
CA GLU A 248 -26.67 -15.65 -0.34
C GLU A 248 -26.64 -15.37 1.16
N SER A 249 -26.19 -14.17 1.55
CA SER A 249 -25.87 -13.90 2.95
C SER A 249 -27.07 -13.58 3.85
N GLY A 250 -28.27 -13.50 3.28
CA GLY A 250 -29.49 -13.03 3.98
C GLY A 250 -29.49 -11.54 4.31
N THR A 251 -28.50 -10.77 3.82
CA THR A 251 -28.32 -9.34 4.10
C THR A 251 -28.27 -8.54 2.79
N PRO A 252 -28.77 -7.29 2.72
CA PRO A 252 -28.71 -6.48 1.50
C PRO A 252 -27.30 -5.95 1.17
N TRP A 253 -26.32 -6.13 2.06
CA TRP A 253 -24.95 -5.63 1.88
C TRP A 253 -24.18 -6.42 0.82
N LYS A 254 -23.77 -5.72 -0.25
CA LYS A 254 -23.03 -6.32 -1.38
C LYS A 254 -21.57 -6.60 -1.03
N ALA A 255 -21.02 -7.69 -1.58
CA ALA A 255 -19.57 -7.93 -1.60
C ALA A 255 -18.85 -6.79 -2.36
N PRO A 256 -17.62 -6.38 -1.97
CA PRO A 256 -16.77 -6.96 -0.92
C PRO A 256 -17.21 -6.68 0.52
N TYR A 257 -18.00 -5.64 0.76
CA TYR A 257 -18.10 -5.03 2.10
C TYR A 257 -18.58 -6.01 3.18
N PHE A 258 -19.55 -6.86 2.84
CA PHE A 258 -19.90 -8.03 3.63
C PHE A 258 -19.47 -9.32 2.89
N PRO A 259 -18.92 -10.34 3.58
CA PRO A 259 -18.62 -10.39 5.02
C PRO A 259 -17.25 -9.82 5.40
N TRP A 260 -16.47 -9.26 4.47
CA TRP A 260 -15.06 -8.90 4.72
C TRP A 260 -14.86 -7.80 5.78
N SER A 261 -15.87 -6.99 6.11
CA SER A 261 -15.81 -6.10 7.26
C SER A 261 -15.57 -6.82 8.59
N ILE A 262 -16.04 -8.06 8.74
CA ILE A 262 -15.79 -8.90 9.93
C ILE A 262 -14.30 -9.27 9.99
N ALA A 263 -13.74 -9.78 8.90
CA ALA A 263 -12.32 -10.14 8.83
C ALA A 263 -11.40 -8.92 9.00
N ALA A 264 -11.78 -7.77 8.45
CA ALA A 264 -11.05 -6.51 8.63
C ALA A 264 -11.10 -6.01 10.08
N LEU A 265 -12.26 -6.08 10.76
CA LEU A 265 -12.39 -5.67 12.15
C LEU A 265 -11.66 -6.64 13.10
N LEU A 266 -11.72 -7.95 12.85
CA LEU A 266 -10.91 -8.94 13.57
C LEU A 266 -9.40 -8.70 13.33
N GLY A 267 -8.99 -8.37 12.12
CA GLY A 267 -7.60 -8.01 11.81
C GLY A 267 -7.13 -6.76 12.57
N ALA A 268 -7.94 -5.70 12.57
CA ALA A 268 -7.69 -4.50 13.39
C ALA A 268 -7.65 -4.83 14.89
N GLY A 269 -8.58 -5.68 15.36
CA GLY A 269 -8.61 -6.20 16.71
C GLY A 269 -7.31 -6.90 17.10
N ALA A 270 -6.71 -7.69 16.20
CA ALA A 270 -5.41 -8.32 16.45
C ALA A 270 -4.25 -7.31 16.54
N LEU A 271 -4.26 -6.25 15.74
CA LEU A 271 -3.27 -5.17 15.83
C LEU A 271 -3.35 -4.47 17.21
N PHE A 272 -4.56 -4.06 17.63
CA PHE A 272 -4.77 -3.47 18.95
C PHE A 272 -4.47 -4.45 20.09
N ARG A 273 -4.85 -5.73 19.95
CA ARG A 273 -4.58 -6.77 20.96
C ARG A 273 -3.08 -7.01 21.13
N THR A 274 -2.29 -6.93 20.06
CA THR A 274 -0.82 -7.00 20.13
C THR A 274 -0.23 -5.88 20.99
N TYR A 275 -0.71 -4.64 20.80
CA TYR A 275 -0.35 -3.50 21.65
C TYR A 275 -0.81 -3.69 23.10
N LEU A 276 -2.06 -4.09 23.32
CA LEU A 276 -2.63 -4.24 24.66
C LEU A 276 -1.97 -5.39 25.46
N LEU A 277 -1.52 -6.46 24.81
CA LEU A 277 -0.76 -7.53 25.48
C LEU A 277 0.57 -7.04 26.08
N THR A 278 1.25 -6.08 25.42
CA THR A 278 2.46 -5.43 25.97
C THR A 278 2.18 -4.46 27.12
N ILE A 279 0.92 -4.20 27.46
CA ILE A 279 0.53 -3.37 28.62
C ILE A 279 -0.09 -4.23 29.72
N SER A 280 -0.83 -5.28 29.34
CA SER A 280 -1.48 -6.21 30.26
C SER A 280 -0.50 -7.19 30.92
N PHE A 281 0.51 -7.65 30.19
CA PHE A 281 1.37 -8.78 30.57
C PHE A 281 2.88 -8.47 30.60
N ASP A 282 3.27 -7.21 30.38
CA ASP A 282 4.67 -6.78 30.56
C ASP A 282 4.92 -6.44 32.05
N PRO A 283 5.91 -7.07 32.71
CA PRO A 283 6.29 -6.74 34.09
C PRO A 283 6.90 -5.32 34.24
N ALA A 284 7.06 -4.56 33.16
CA ALA A 284 7.33 -3.12 33.20
C ALA A 284 6.12 -2.25 33.56
N ARG A 285 4.99 -2.84 34.00
CA ARG A 285 3.94 -2.14 34.75
C ARG A 285 4.52 -1.49 36.01
N GLY A 286 4.98 -0.24 35.88
CA GLY A 286 5.33 0.61 37.01
C GLY A 286 4.12 0.82 37.94
N THR A 287 4.40 1.05 39.22
CA THR A 287 3.36 1.40 40.20
C THR A 287 2.91 2.84 39.96
N GLY A 288 1.90 3.03 39.11
CA GLY A 288 1.33 4.33 38.77
C GLY A 288 0.07 4.24 37.90
N GLY A 289 -0.58 5.38 37.65
CA GLY A 289 -1.73 5.47 36.74
C GLY A 289 -1.35 5.33 35.26
N PHE A 290 -2.33 5.37 34.35
CA PHE A 290 -2.14 5.18 32.90
C PHE A 290 -0.96 5.98 32.28
N ASN A 291 -0.67 7.18 32.78
CA ASN A 291 0.41 8.04 32.28
C ASN A 291 1.83 7.52 32.59
N ALA A 292 1.96 6.51 33.47
CA ALA A 292 3.23 5.87 33.85
C ALA A 292 3.37 4.44 33.27
N LEU A 293 2.44 4.00 32.42
CA LEU A 293 2.54 2.71 31.74
C LEU A 293 3.51 2.81 30.56
N GLU A 294 4.73 2.34 30.75
CA GLU A 294 5.61 2.05 29.63
C GLU A 294 5.13 0.80 28.88
N SER A 295 5.21 0.83 27.55
CA SER A 295 4.88 -0.29 26.69
C SER A 295 6.10 -0.66 25.85
N GLY A 296 6.42 -1.95 25.79
CA GLY A 296 7.40 -2.52 24.87
C GLY A 296 6.93 -2.56 23.40
N PHE A 297 5.73 -2.05 23.10
CA PHE A 297 5.17 -2.09 21.75
C PHE A 297 5.98 -1.28 20.74
N MET A 298 6.14 -1.85 19.55
CA MET A 298 6.73 -1.20 18.38
C MET A 298 6.00 -1.62 17.10
N LEU A 299 5.99 -0.74 16.09
CA LEU A 299 5.24 -0.93 14.84
C LEU A 299 5.61 -2.21 14.06
N TRP A 300 6.82 -2.74 14.24
CA TRP A 300 7.23 -3.99 13.60
C TRP A 300 6.47 -5.22 14.14
N MET A 301 5.91 -5.17 15.34
CA MET A 301 5.10 -6.27 15.91
C MET A 301 3.79 -6.47 15.13
N TRP A 302 3.32 -5.46 14.39
CA TRP A 302 2.16 -5.55 13.50
C TRP A 302 2.45 -6.25 12.17
N VAL A 303 3.73 -6.45 11.80
CA VAL A 303 4.14 -6.98 10.49
C VAL A 303 3.43 -8.29 10.11
N PRO A 304 3.32 -9.32 10.97
CA PRO A 304 2.68 -10.58 10.59
C PRO A 304 1.21 -10.41 10.23
N VAL A 305 0.47 -9.64 11.03
CA VAL A 305 -0.97 -9.39 10.87
C VAL A 305 -1.24 -8.57 9.59
N LEU A 306 -0.42 -7.53 9.35
CA LEU A 306 -0.49 -6.73 8.13
C LEU A 306 -0.15 -7.56 6.88
N LEU A 307 0.86 -8.43 6.95
CA LEU A 307 1.22 -9.36 5.87
C LEU A 307 0.07 -10.30 5.51
N ALA A 308 -0.57 -10.92 6.50
CA ALA A 308 -1.74 -11.77 6.28
C ALA A 308 -2.90 -10.99 5.64
N GLY A 309 -3.21 -9.79 6.15
CA GLY A 309 -4.23 -8.90 5.57
C GLY A 309 -3.93 -8.50 4.13
N MET A 310 -2.66 -8.24 3.80
CA MET A 310 -2.22 -7.92 2.44
C MET A 310 -2.30 -9.12 1.49
N ILE A 311 -1.98 -10.33 1.94
CA ILE A 311 -2.16 -11.57 1.15
C ILE A 311 -3.64 -11.76 0.80
N LEU A 312 -4.54 -11.68 1.79
CA LEU A 312 -5.99 -11.75 1.58
C LEU A 312 -6.49 -10.66 0.62
N ALA A 313 -5.98 -9.43 0.76
CA ALA A 313 -6.30 -8.33 -0.14
C ALA A 313 -5.79 -8.58 -1.57
N MET A 314 -4.58 -9.08 -1.76
CA MET A 314 -4.05 -9.39 -3.09
C MET A 314 -4.91 -10.46 -3.78
N GLU A 315 -5.20 -11.56 -3.09
CA GLU A 315 -6.01 -12.67 -3.59
C GLU A 315 -7.43 -12.24 -3.95
N TYR A 316 -8.08 -11.43 -3.11
CA TYR A 316 -9.38 -10.84 -3.43
C TYR A 316 -9.33 -10.01 -4.73
N ALA A 317 -8.28 -9.22 -4.94
CA ALA A 317 -8.14 -8.40 -6.16
C ALA A 317 -7.92 -9.25 -7.41
N MET A 318 -7.10 -10.30 -7.32
CA MET A 318 -6.87 -11.24 -8.41
C MET A 318 -8.18 -11.89 -8.88
N LEU A 319 -8.97 -12.41 -7.94
CA LEU A 319 -10.25 -13.06 -8.23
C LEU A 319 -11.26 -12.12 -8.89
N HIS A 320 -11.33 -10.86 -8.43
CA HIS A 320 -12.29 -9.87 -8.93
C HIS A 320 -11.73 -8.95 -10.03
N ARG A 321 -10.53 -9.25 -10.56
CA ARG A 321 -9.81 -8.43 -11.57
C ARG A 321 -9.74 -6.93 -11.24
N ARG A 322 -9.77 -6.57 -9.95
CA ARG A 322 -9.63 -5.17 -9.48
C ARG A 322 -8.15 -4.80 -9.40
N ASN A 323 -7.82 -3.52 -9.55
CA ASN A 323 -6.46 -2.93 -9.54
C ASN A 323 -5.45 -3.66 -8.63
N THR A 324 -4.84 -4.73 -9.14
CA THR A 324 -3.87 -5.55 -8.39
C THR A 324 -2.56 -4.77 -8.20
N LEU A 325 -2.26 -3.90 -9.16
CA LEU A 325 -1.05 -3.09 -9.19
C LEU A 325 -0.97 -2.09 -8.02
N SER A 326 -2.08 -1.52 -7.56
CA SER A 326 -2.06 -0.68 -6.35
C SER A 326 -1.86 -1.49 -5.07
N ARG A 327 -2.25 -2.77 -5.08
CA ARG A 327 -2.00 -3.71 -3.96
C ARG A 327 -0.58 -4.26 -3.93
N LEU A 328 0.16 -4.15 -5.03
CA LEU A 328 1.61 -4.35 -5.05
C LEU A 328 2.39 -3.15 -4.51
N CYS A 329 1.79 -1.96 -4.37
CA CYS A 329 2.41 -0.82 -3.70
C CYS A 329 2.14 -0.78 -2.18
N LEU A 330 1.13 -1.51 -1.70
CA LEU A 330 0.81 -1.62 -0.27
C LEU A 330 1.96 -2.16 0.64
N PRO A 331 2.90 -3.02 0.18
CA PRO A 331 4.09 -3.39 0.96
C PRO A 331 5.02 -2.22 1.31
N LEU A 332 4.85 -1.05 0.68
CA LEU A 332 5.55 0.17 1.12
C LEU A 332 5.17 0.58 2.55
N LEU A 333 4.03 0.11 3.08
CA LEU A 333 3.69 0.29 4.50
C LEU A 333 4.70 -0.36 5.45
N PHE A 334 5.45 -1.39 5.02
CA PHE A 334 6.52 -1.97 5.83
C PHE A 334 7.71 -1.02 6.03
N PHE A 335 7.88 0.05 5.22
CA PHE A 335 8.84 1.11 5.55
C PHE A 335 8.49 1.82 6.86
N MET A 336 7.21 1.92 7.23
CA MET A 336 6.80 2.46 8.54
C MET A 336 7.30 1.60 9.71
N THR A 337 7.54 0.30 9.45
CA THR A 337 8.09 -0.63 10.45
C THR A 337 9.62 -0.58 10.57
N MET A 338 10.28 0.18 9.68
CA MET A 338 11.69 0.56 9.80
C MET A 338 11.90 1.79 10.69
N ILE A 339 10.82 2.47 11.10
CA ILE A 339 10.86 3.60 12.02
C ILE A 339 11.06 3.06 13.45
N THR A 340 12.32 2.85 13.82
CA THR A 340 12.73 2.67 15.22
C THR A 340 13.01 4.04 15.84
N PRO A 341 12.52 4.35 17.05
CA PRO A 341 12.87 5.60 17.72
C PRO A 341 14.37 5.61 18.06
N GLU A 342 14.98 6.80 18.03
CA GLU A 342 16.41 7.00 18.32
C GLU A 342 16.74 6.69 19.79
N GLN A 343 15.79 6.94 20.69
CA GLN A 343 15.84 6.53 22.09
C GLN A 343 14.70 5.55 22.35
N MET A 344 15.03 4.36 22.82
CA MET A 344 14.07 3.32 23.22
C MET A 344 13.89 3.35 24.74
N ASN A 345 12.66 3.14 25.21
CA ASN A 345 12.44 2.85 26.63
C ASN A 345 12.96 1.44 26.99
N ALA A 346 13.11 1.15 28.28
CA ALA A 346 13.67 -0.12 28.73
C ALA A 346 12.88 -1.35 28.22
N PRO A 347 11.53 -1.33 28.18
CA PRO A 347 10.72 -2.39 27.55
C PRO A 347 11.03 -2.59 26.07
N GLN A 348 11.02 -1.54 25.24
CA GLN A 348 11.27 -1.64 23.79
C GLN A 348 12.66 -2.22 23.50
N ALA A 349 13.67 -1.81 24.27
CA ALA A 349 15.01 -2.37 24.18
C ALA A 349 15.03 -3.88 24.51
N TYR A 350 14.32 -4.31 25.57
CA TYR A 350 14.21 -5.72 25.93
C TYR A 350 13.50 -6.55 24.83
N PHE A 351 12.37 -6.06 24.30
CA PHE A 351 11.65 -6.71 23.19
C PHE A 351 12.49 -6.82 21.91
N CYS A 352 13.31 -5.82 21.58
CA CYS A 352 14.24 -5.90 20.45
C CYS A 352 15.36 -6.94 20.69
N ASN A 353 15.96 -6.93 21.89
CA ASN A 353 17.03 -7.86 22.25
C ASN A 353 16.53 -9.32 22.27
N ALA A 354 15.28 -9.57 22.67
CA ALA A 354 14.68 -10.90 22.73
C ALA A 354 14.60 -11.62 21.37
N ILE A 355 14.51 -10.89 20.24
CA ILE A 355 14.46 -11.50 18.90
C ILE A 355 15.87 -11.70 18.31
N GLN A 356 16.89 -11.00 18.81
CA GLN A 356 18.28 -11.03 18.30
C GLN A 356 18.41 -10.61 16.81
N VAL A 357 17.40 -9.94 16.26
CA VAL A 357 17.31 -9.52 14.85
C VAL A 357 16.99 -8.02 14.77
N LYS A 358 17.59 -7.31 13.82
CA LYS A 358 17.34 -5.87 13.63
C LYS A 358 15.87 -5.63 13.24
N PRO A 359 15.08 -4.82 13.97
CA PRO A 359 13.63 -4.70 13.75
C PRO A 359 13.20 -4.34 12.32
N TRP A 360 13.93 -3.43 11.67
CA TRP A 360 13.66 -3.01 10.29
C TRP A 360 13.73 -4.16 9.27
N SER A 361 14.50 -5.21 9.57
CA SER A 361 14.63 -6.37 8.68
C SER A 361 13.38 -7.24 8.67
N ILE A 362 12.59 -7.26 9.75
CA ILE A 362 11.34 -8.01 9.86
C ILE A 362 10.35 -7.51 8.80
N GLY A 363 10.22 -6.19 8.66
CA GLY A 363 9.40 -5.55 7.62
C GLY A 363 9.88 -5.86 6.20
N LEU A 364 11.20 -5.84 5.96
CA LEU A 364 11.76 -6.20 4.65
C LEU A 364 11.56 -7.68 4.32
N PHE A 365 11.78 -8.61 5.24
CA PHE A 365 11.52 -10.03 5.00
C PHE A 365 10.04 -10.33 4.76
N ALA A 366 9.13 -9.64 5.45
CA ALA A 366 7.70 -9.73 5.17
C ALA A 366 7.34 -9.18 3.79
N ALA A 367 7.93 -8.05 3.39
CA ALA A 367 7.77 -7.51 2.03
C ALA A 367 8.32 -8.49 0.97
N LEU A 368 9.48 -9.10 1.21
CA LEU A 368 10.07 -10.11 0.34
C LEU A 368 9.15 -11.33 0.22
N ALA A 369 8.68 -11.88 1.34
CA ALA A 369 7.74 -12.99 1.37
C ALA A 369 6.43 -12.68 0.60
N PHE A 370 5.89 -11.47 0.76
CA PHE A 370 4.73 -11.01 0.00
C PHE A 370 5.01 -10.98 -1.51
N TYR A 371 6.12 -10.38 -1.96
CA TYR A 371 6.43 -10.29 -3.38
C TYR A 371 6.79 -11.65 -4.00
N LEU A 372 7.46 -12.53 -3.26
CA LEU A 372 7.69 -13.92 -3.67
C LEU A 372 6.37 -14.69 -3.81
N TYR A 373 5.43 -14.51 -2.87
CA TYR A 373 4.09 -15.07 -2.96
C TYR A 373 3.33 -14.53 -4.19
N ALA A 374 3.33 -13.21 -4.40
CA ALA A 374 2.75 -12.55 -5.58
C ALA A 374 3.34 -13.08 -6.90
N TRP A 375 4.66 -13.30 -6.94
CA TRP A 375 5.35 -13.86 -8.10
C TRP A 375 4.98 -15.33 -8.34
N CYS A 376 4.90 -16.15 -7.30
CA CYS A 376 4.41 -17.54 -7.39
C CYS A 376 2.95 -17.61 -7.88
N ARG A 377 2.11 -16.64 -7.46
CA ARG A 377 0.73 -16.46 -7.94
C ARG A 377 0.63 -15.80 -9.32
N LYS A 378 1.77 -15.60 -10.01
CA LYS A 378 1.89 -15.03 -11.37
C LYS A 378 1.30 -13.62 -11.50
N VAL A 379 1.28 -12.84 -10.43
CA VAL A 379 0.83 -11.45 -10.46
C VAL A 379 1.84 -10.60 -11.26
N PRO A 380 1.40 -9.79 -12.24
CA PRO A 380 2.30 -8.96 -13.03
C PRO A 380 3.08 -8.00 -12.13
N CYS A 381 4.38 -7.87 -12.38
CA CYS A 381 5.33 -7.04 -11.63
C CYS A 381 5.69 -7.52 -10.21
N GLY A 382 5.18 -8.66 -9.73
CA GLY A 382 5.57 -9.23 -8.43
C GLY A 382 7.09 -9.49 -8.34
N GLU A 383 7.69 -9.96 -9.43
CA GLU A 383 9.14 -10.19 -9.51
C GLU A 383 10.00 -8.92 -9.28
N TYR A 384 9.55 -7.74 -9.72
CA TYR A 384 10.32 -6.50 -9.53
C TYR A 384 10.29 -6.02 -8.07
N GLY A 385 9.20 -6.28 -7.34
CA GLY A 385 9.12 -6.00 -5.90
C GLY A 385 10.08 -6.87 -5.10
N ALA A 386 10.16 -8.17 -5.40
CA ALA A 386 11.11 -9.07 -4.74
C ALA A 386 12.57 -8.63 -4.98
N VAL A 387 12.90 -8.26 -6.22
CA VAL A 387 14.21 -7.71 -6.59
C VAL A 387 14.53 -6.41 -5.84
N LEU A 388 13.57 -5.49 -5.72
CA LEU A 388 13.77 -4.22 -5.01
C LEU A 388 14.13 -4.47 -3.53
N ILE A 389 13.43 -5.38 -2.86
CA ILE A 389 13.71 -5.72 -1.47
C ILE A 389 15.07 -6.43 -1.33
N LEU A 390 15.41 -7.36 -2.22
CA LEU A 390 16.73 -8.01 -2.22
C LEU A 390 17.88 -7.02 -2.48
N ALA A 391 17.66 -5.99 -3.32
CA ALA A 391 18.63 -4.92 -3.54
C ALA A 391 18.83 -4.07 -2.26
N ILE A 392 17.75 -3.70 -1.57
CA ILE A 392 17.83 -2.98 -0.29
C ILE A 392 18.59 -3.81 0.75
N LEU A 393 18.29 -5.11 0.86
CA LEU A 393 18.98 -6.03 1.75
C LEU A 393 20.48 -6.20 1.41
N ALA A 394 20.83 -6.17 0.12
CA ALA A 394 22.23 -6.22 -0.32
C ALA A 394 23.03 -4.99 0.11
N PHE A 395 22.51 -3.77 -0.11
CA PHE A 395 23.16 -2.54 0.34
C PHE A 395 23.11 -2.32 1.86
N ALA A 396 22.18 -2.96 2.56
CA ALA A 396 22.14 -3.00 4.02
C ALA A 396 23.01 -4.13 4.64
N GLU A 397 23.72 -4.89 3.80
CA GLU A 397 24.62 -5.99 4.16
C GLU A 397 23.97 -7.05 5.08
N TYR A 398 22.69 -7.36 4.84
CA TYR A 398 21.88 -8.19 5.72
C TYR A 398 20.93 -9.12 4.95
N PRO A 399 20.75 -10.41 5.34
CA PRO A 399 21.43 -11.13 6.41
C PRO A 399 22.79 -11.70 5.98
N ALA A 400 23.08 -11.65 4.67
CA ALA A 400 24.31 -12.11 4.04
C ALA A 400 24.85 -10.98 3.15
N GLY A 401 26.17 -10.98 2.95
CA GLY A 401 26.88 -9.93 2.23
C GLY A 401 26.36 -9.67 0.79
N PRO A 402 26.63 -8.47 0.24
CA PRO A 402 26.00 -7.95 -0.98
C PRO A 402 26.11 -8.87 -2.21
N CYS A 403 27.16 -9.69 -2.29
CA CYS A 403 27.34 -10.68 -3.36
C CYS A 403 26.20 -11.71 -3.44
N TRP A 404 25.66 -12.16 -2.31
CA TRP A 404 24.65 -13.23 -2.25
C TRP A 404 23.24 -12.70 -2.49
N THR A 405 22.82 -11.73 -1.67
CA THR A 405 21.50 -11.08 -1.74
C THR A 405 21.35 -10.28 -3.04
N GLY A 406 22.38 -9.53 -3.42
CA GLY A 406 22.43 -8.80 -4.68
C GLY A 406 22.57 -9.72 -5.90
N GLY A 407 23.40 -10.77 -5.81
CA GLY A 407 23.55 -11.77 -6.88
C GLY A 407 22.24 -12.49 -7.19
N ALA A 408 21.45 -12.86 -6.17
CA ALA A 408 20.12 -13.41 -6.34
C ALA A 408 19.17 -12.44 -7.06
N ALA A 409 19.18 -11.16 -6.70
CA ALA A 409 18.37 -10.12 -7.35
C ALA A 409 18.75 -9.93 -8.83
N VAL A 410 20.05 -9.90 -9.15
CA VAL A 410 20.58 -9.84 -10.53
C VAL A 410 20.16 -11.07 -11.32
N LEU A 411 20.25 -12.28 -10.75
CA LEU A 411 19.83 -13.51 -11.41
C LEU A 411 18.32 -13.53 -11.73
N ILE A 412 17.48 -13.08 -10.78
CA ILE A 412 16.03 -12.96 -11.00
C ILE A 412 15.73 -11.99 -12.15
N LEU A 413 16.41 -10.85 -12.19
CA LEU A 413 16.27 -9.89 -13.28
C LEU A 413 16.74 -10.46 -14.62
N LEU A 414 17.91 -11.10 -14.67
CA LEU A 414 18.46 -11.72 -15.87
C LEU A 414 17.50 -12.78 -16.43
N LEU A 415 16.99 -13.68 -15.59
CA LEU A 415 16.02 -14.70 -15.98
C LEU A 415 14.69 -14.08 -16.48
N THR A 416 14.22 -13.02 -15.84
CA THR A 416 13.01 -12.28 -16.26
C THR A 416 13.24 -11.57 -17.59
N ALA A 417 14.42 -10.97 -17.76
CA ALA A 417 14.83 -10.21 -18.93
C ALA A 417 15.03 -11.10 -20.16
N ILE A 418 15.53 -12.33 -19.99
CA ILE A 418 15.57 -13.38 -21.00
C ILE A 418 14.16 -13.88 -21.31
N ARG A 419 13.41 -14.39 -20.32
CA ARG A 419 12.11 -15.06 -20.52
C ARG A 419 11.03 -14.17 -21.12
N ARG A 420 10.93 -12.92 -20.66
CA ARG A 420 9.92 -11.96 -21.16
C ARG A 420 10.46 -11.06 -22.27
N ASN A 421 11.73 -11.23 -22.65
CA ASN A 421 12.45 -10.37 -23.57
C ASN A 421 12.19 -8.87 -23.28
N ALA A 422 12.31 -8.45 -22.01
CA ALA A 422 11.85 -7.13 -21.56
C ALA A 422 13.02 -6.14 -21.40
N THR A 423 13.04 -5.06 -22.20
CA THR A 423 14.12 -4.05 -22.11
C THR A 423 14.28 -3.46 -20.70
N PHE A 424 13.17 -3.24 -19.98
CA PHE A 424 13.20 -2.68 -18.63
C PHE A 424 13.93 -3.58 -17.62
N ALA A 425 13.64 -4.90 -17.63
CA ALA A 425 14.30 -5.87 -16.77
C ALA A 425 15.80 -5.97 -17.06
N TRP A 426 16.20 -5.95 -18.34
CA TRP A 426 17.60 -5.88 -18.74
C TRP A 426 18.31 -4.63 -18.18
N CYS A 427 17.68 -3.46 -18.29
CA CYS A 427 18.30 -2.23 -17.81
C CYS A 427 18.45 -2.23 -16.28
N LEU A 428 17.42 -2.69 -15.55
CA LEU A 428 17.49 -2.83 -14.10
C LEU A 428 18.56 -3.85 -13.69
N CYS A 429 18.74 -4.94 -14.46
CA CYS A 429 19.77 -5.96 -14.24
C CYS A 429 21.18 -5.36 -14.31
N MET A 430 21.46 -4.55 -15.34
CA MET A 430 22.76 -3.90 -15.51
C MET A 430 23.02 -2.88 -14.40
N ILE A 431 22.03 -2.04 -14.05
CA ILE A 431 22.15 -1.06 -12.96
C ILE A 431 22.49 -1.76 -11.64
N LEU A 432 21.76 -2.83 -11.31
CA LEU A 432 21.93 -3.53 -10.04
C LEU A 432 23.26 -4.28 -9.96
N ALA A 433 23.63 -5.02 -11.00
CA ALA A 433 24.94 -5.67 -11.09
C ALA A 433 26.09 -4.66 -10.98
N GLY A 434 25.91 -3.48 -11.59
CA GLY A 434 26.81 -2.35 -11.49
C GLY A 434 26.99 -1.81 -10.07
N GLY A 435 25.88 -1.55 -9.37
CA GLY A 435 25.90 -1.06 -8.00
C GLY A 435 26.55 -2.05 -7.03
N ILE A 436 26.26 -3.35 -7.17
CA ILE A 436 26.87 -4.41 -6.35
C ILE A 436 28.38 -4.49 -6.63
N ALA A 437 28.80 -4.47 -7.90
CA ALA A 437 30.21 -4.45 -8.26
C ALA A 437 30.93 -3.21 -7.72
N ALA A 438 30.32 -2.03 -7.78
CA ALA A 438 30.87 -0.79 -7.24
C ALA A 438 30.98 -0.79 -5.71
N HIS A 439 30.09 -1.49 -5.00
CA HIS A 439 30.10 -1.64 -3.55
C HIS A 439 31.12 -2.69 -3.06
N CYS A 440 31.35 -3.74 -3.85
CA CYS A 440 32.31 -4.80 -3.52
C CYS A 440 33.76 -4.49 -3.94
N LEU A 441 33.97 -3.51 -4.81
CA LEU A 441 35.29 -3.04 -5.24
C LEU A 441 35.81 -1.92 -4.32
N PRO A 442 37.13 -1.79 -4.12
CA PRO A 442 37.72 -0.74 -3.29
C PRO A 442 37.38 0.67 -3.81
N PRO A 443 37.36 1.70 -2.94
CA PRO A 443 36.74 3.00 -3.23
C PRO A 443 37.36 3.76 -4.42
N VAL A 444 38.61 3.45 -4.78
CA VAL A 444 39.31 4.04 -5.93
C VAL A 444 38.71 3.60 -7.27
N ASP A 445 38.19 2.37 -7.35
CA ASP A 445 37.77 1.74 -8.61
C ASP A 445 36.27 1.85 -8.91
N SER A 446 35.47 2.37 -7.97
CA SER A 446 34.00 2.51 -8.05
C SER A 446 33.47 3.22 -9.32
N VAL A 447 34.31 4.02 -9.99
CA VAL A 447 33.99 4.71 -11.25
C VAL A 447 33.96 3.75 -12.45
N ILE A 448 34.79 2.69 -12.46
CA ILE A 448 34.91 1.72 -13.55
C ILE A 448 33.61 0.93 -13.77
N PRO A 449 32.99 0.26 -12.75
CA PRO A 449 31.73 -0.43 -12.94
C PRO A 449 30.59 0.52 -13.32
N ALA A 450 30.55 1.73 -12.74
CA ALA A 450 29.54 2.74 -13.11
C ALA A 450 29.60 3.11 -14.60
N VAL A 451 30.80 3.32 -15.16
CA VAL A 451 30.97 3.60 -16.60
C VAL A 451 30.73 2.37 -17.47
N ALA A 452 31.17 1.18 -17.06
CA ALA A 452 30.89 -0.05 -17.80
C ALA A 452 29.38 -0.30 -17.93
N VAL A 453 28.64 -0.17 -16.83
CA VAL A 453 27.18 -0.30 -16.77
C VAL A 453 26.50 0.76 -17.63
N PHE A 454 27.00 1.99 -17.58
CA PHE A 454 26.49 3.08 -18.40
C PHE A 454 26.65 2.80 -19.90
N VAL A 455 27.83 2.38 -20.34
CA VAL A 455 28.10 1.99 -21.73
C VAL A 455 27.22 0.82 -22.15
N LEU A 456 27.09 -0.21 -21.31
CA LEU A 456 26.27 -1.40 -21.58
C LEU A 456 24.77 -1.07 -21.67
N LEU A 457 24.25 -0.19 -20.82
CA LEU A 457 22.87 0.33 -20.91
C LEU A 457 22.64 1.07 -22.23
N LEU A 458 23.61 1.89 -22.63
CA LEU A 458 23.49 2.73 -23.83
C LEU A 458 23.59 1.89 -25.12
N THR A 459 24.50 0.90 -25.18
CA THR A 459 24.53 -0.08 -26.28
C THR A 459 23.30 -0.98 -26.30
N PHE A 460 22.80 -1.44 -25.15
CA PHE A 460 21.62 -2.31 -25.13
C PHE A 460 20.33 -1.56 -25.54
N THR A 461 20.17 -0.32 -25.07
CA THR A 461 19.04 0.54 -25.44
C THR A 461 19.11 1.04 -26.89
N THR A 462 20.25 0.97 -27.60
CA THR A 462 20.34 1.30 -29.05
C THR A 462 19.96 0.14 -29.95
N VAL A 463 20.38 -1.08 -29.59
CA VAL A 463 20.01 -2.33 -30.27
C VAL A 463 18.50 -2.55 -30.24
N ARG A 464 17.85 -2.27 -29.10
CA ARG A 464 16.40 -2.45 -28.91
C ARG A 464 15.58 -1.20 -29.26
N ASN A 465 14.33 -1.40 -29.71
CA ASN A 465 13.46 -0.32 -30.24
C ASN A 465 12.10 -0.15 -29.51
N ASP A 466 11.95 -0.81 -28.36
CA ASP A 466 10.73 -0.75 -27.54
C ASP A 466 10.44 0.69 -27.05
N LYS A 467 9.19 0.98 -26.67
CA LYS A 467 8.82 2.30 -26.12
C LYS A 467 9.67 2.68 -24.91
N THR A 468 9.92 1.72 -24.01
CA THR A 468 10.79 1.86 -22.83
C THR A 468 12.25 2.09 -23.23
N ALA A 469 12.77 1.36 -24.22
CA ALA A 469 14.12 1.55 -24.75
C ALA A 469 14.34 2.98 -25.25
N ARG A 470 13.36 3.52 -25.99
CA ARG A 470 13.40 4.91 -26.50
C ARG A 470 13.36 5.95 -25.39
N ILE A 471 12.50 5.79 -24.38
CA ILE A 471 12.43 6.71 -23.23
C ILE A 471 13.77 6.70 -22.46
N LEU A 472 14.28 5.52 -22.11
CA LEU A 472 15.51 5.39 -21.35
C LEU A 472 16.73 5.91 -22.13
N ARG A 473 16.80 5.66 -23.45
CA ARG A 473 17.86 6.22 -24.31
C ARG A 473 17.86 7.75 -24.31
N MET A 474 16.69 8.40 -24.28
CA MET A 474 16.62 9.87 -24.15
C MET A 474 17.10 10.34 -22.77
N ILE A 475 16.69 9.68 -21.69
CA ILE A 475 17.11 10.02 -20.32
C ILE A 475 18.64 9.90 -20.19
N LEU A 476 19.22 8.79 -20.66
CA LEU A 476 20.67 8.57 -20.66
C LEU A 476 21.41 9.66 -21.46
N LEU A 477 20.95 9.97 -22.68
CA LEU A 477 21.58 11.00 -23.53
C LEU A 477 21.52 12.40 -22.89
N TRP A 478 20.39 12.80 -22.31
CA TRP A 478 20.29 14.08 -21.59
C TRP A 478 21.13 14.10 -20.31
N GLY A 479 21.22 12.97 -19.60
CA GLY A 479 22.10 12.80 -18.45
C GLY A 479 23.58 13.03 -18.80
N ILE A 480 24.06 12.49 -19.93
CA ILE A 480 25.43 12.72 -20.42
C ILE A 480 25.65 14.19 -20.77
N ILE A 481 24.69 14.84 -21.43
CA ILE A 481 24.79 16.26 -21.78
C ILE A 481 24.92 17.11 -20.50
N ALA A 482 24.13 16.82 -19.46
CA ALA A 482 24.24 17.48 -18.17
C ALA A 482 25.58 17.19 -17.45
N LEU A 483 26.01 15.92 -17.40
CA LEU A 483 27.28 15.52 -16.78
C LEU A 483 28.51 16.08 -17.50
N SER A 484 28.52 16.10 -18.83
CA SER A 484 29.62 16.67 -19.62
C SER A 484 29.65 18.21 -19.55
N ALA A 485 28.49 18.88 -19.50
CA ALA A 485 28.42 20.32 -19.24
C ALA A 485 28.90 20.67 -17.81
N LEU A 486 28.51 19.88 -16.80
CA LEU A 486 28.96 20.05 -15.42
C LEU A 486 30.48 19.81 -15.29
N PHE A 487 30.98 18.75 -15.93
CA PHE A 487 32.42 18.44 -15.97
C PHE A 487 33.22 19.55 -16.66
N LEU A 488 32.73 20.07 -17.79
CA LEU A 488 33.33 21.20 -18.50
C LEU A 488 33.33 22.47 -17.63
N ALA A 489 32.26 22.75 -16.89
CA ALA A 489 32.19 23.87 -15.95
C ALA A 489 33.20 23.73 -14.80
N VAL A 490 33.33 22.53 -14.21
CA VAL A 490 34.32 22.27 -13.15
C VAL A 490 35.76 22.38 -13.67
N LEU A 491 36.04 21.93 -14.90
CA LEU A 491 37.34 22.11 -15.56
C LEU A 491 37.66 23.58 -15.85
N LEU A 492 36.68 24.35 -16.31
CA LEU A 492 36.80 25.79 -16.57
C LEU A 492 37.10 26.59 -15.30
N VAL A 493 36.61 26.14 -14.13
CA VAL A 493 36.87 26.79 -12.84
C VAL A 493 38.20 26.35 -12.22
N ASN A 494 38.54 25.06 -12.27
CA ASN A 494 39.68 24.51 -11.49
C ASN A 494 40.98 24.31 -12.28
N GLY A 495 40.98 24.43 -13.61
CA GLY A 495 42.19 24.43 -14.47
C GLY A 495 43.02 23.13 -14.53
N LYS A 496 42.75 22.14 -13.65
CA LYS A 496 43.44 20.85 -13.59
C LYS A 496 42.60 19.73 -14.21
N ILE A 497 43.25 18.84 -14.94
CA ILE A 497 42.63 17.59 -15.44
C ILE A 497 42.54 16.61 -14.26
N PRO A 498 41.35 16.12 -13.88
CA PRO A 498 41.25 15.06 -12.88
C PRO A 498 41.64 13.71 -13.47
N ASP A 499 42.59 13.07 -12.81
CA ASP A 499 43.11 11.74 -13.11
C ASP A 499 42.02 10.65 -13.11
N ILE A 500 42.18 9.63 -13.96
CA ILE A 500 41.32 8.45 -14.28
C ILE A 500 39.84 8.78 -14.61
N LYS A 501 39.15 9.50 -13.73
CA LYS A 501 37.76 9.97 -13.80
C LYS A 501 37.48 10.78 -15.07
N GLY A 502 38.44 11.59 -15.54
CA GLY A 502 38.33 12.32 -16.81
C GLY A 502 38.27 11.40 -18.04
N CYS A 503 39.08 10.34 -18.05
CA CYS A 503 39.06 9.34 -19.14
C CYS A 503 37.74 8.56 -19.15
N ALA A 504 37.19 8.26 -17.97
CA ALA A 504 35.90 7.60 -17.80
C ALA A 504 34.74 8.43 -18.41
N ILE A 505 34.72 9.75 -18.17
CA ILE A 505 33.72 10.68 -18.74
C ILE A 505 33.91 10.84 -20.25
N ALA A 506 35.15 10.88 -20.75
CA ALA A 506 35.43 10.89 -22.18
C ALA A 506 34.95 9.62 -22.88
N ALA A 507 35.24 8.43 -22.31
CA ALA A 507 34.79 7.15 -22.84
C ALA A 507 33.25 7.02 -22.87
N ALA A 508 32.56 7.49 -21.83
CA ALA A 508 31.09 7.55 -21.80
C ALA A 508 30.54 8.51 -22.87
N SER A 509 31.19 9.67 -23.08
CA SER A 509 30.82 10.66 -24.10
C SER A 509 31.02 10.13 -25.52
N ILE A 510 32.12 9.42 -25.79
CA ILE A 510 32.41 8.79 -27.09
C ILE A 510 31.42 7.65 -27.36
N SER A 511 31.12 6.83 -26.35
CA SER A 511 30.13 5.74 -26.45
C SER A 511 28.72 6.28 -26.74
N ALA A 512 28.35 7.41 -26.12
CA ALA A 512 27.12 8.12 -26.43
C ALA A 512 27.09 8.64 -27.87
N LEU A 513 28.20 9.20 -28.35
CA LEU A 513 28.34 9.70 -29.72
C LEU A 513 28.12 8.56 -30.72
N ILE A 514 28.85 7.44 -30.58
CA ILE A 514 28.74 6.24 -31.43
C ILE A 514 27.30 5.72 -31.46
N ALA A 515 26.66 5.61 -30.30
CA ALA A 515 25.27 5.20 -30.19
C ALA A 515 24.25 6.11 -30.94
N THR A 516 24.53 7.41 -31.06
CA THR A 516 23.68 8.33 -31.84
C THR A 516 23.87 8.21 -33.36
N PHE A 517 24.99 7.64 -33.83
CA PHE A 517 25.23 7.35 -35.24
C PHE A 517 24.48 6.10 -35.73
N ILE A 518 24.42 5.04 -34.90
CA ILE A 518 23.87 3.73 -35.30
C ILE A 518 22.38 3.77 -35.66
N ARG A 519 21.56 4.62 -35.00
CA ARG A 519 20.13 4.83 -35.37
C ARG A 519 19.66 6.28 -35.16
N PRO A 520 19.36 7.05 -36.23
CA PRO A 520 19.04 8.48 -36.12
C PRO A 520 17.59 8.75 -35.70
N CYS A 521 17.38 9.17 -34.45
CA CYS A 521 16.14 9.84 -34.01
C CYS A 521 16.26 11.37 -34.10
N LYS A 522 15.14 12.12 -34.22
CA LYS A 522 15.15 13.60 -34.26
C LYS A 522 15.84 14.22 -33.03
N THR A 523 15.59 13.68 -31.84
CA THR A 523 16.27 14.08 -30.58
C THR A 523 17.77 13.75 -30.58
N ALA A 524 18.17 12.63 -31.18
CA ALA A 524 19.58 12.26 -31.34
C ALA A 524 20.35 13.12 -32.38
N LYS A 525 19.65 13.90 -33.23
CA LYS A 525 20.31 14.95 -34.04
C LYS A 525 20.66 16.18 -33.19
N VAL A 526 19.78 16.58 -32.28
CA VAL A 526 20.02 17.72 -31.36
C VAL A 526 21.11 17.37 -30.35
N ALA A 527 21.07 16.18 -29.74
CA ALA A 527 22.09 15.70 -28.81
C ALA A 527 23.51 15.67 -29.44
N ARG A 528 23.61 15.29 -30.73
CA ARG A 528 24.89 15.36 -31.48
C ARG A 528 25.43 16.77 -31.57
N GLY A 529 24.59 17.75 -31.93
CA GLY A 529 25.01 19.16 -32.01
C GLY A 529 25.50 19.71 -30.67
N VAL A 530 24.82 19.37 -29.57
CA VAL A 530 25.20 19.82 -28.22
C VAL A 530 26.50 19.15 -27.73
N LEU A 531 26.64 17.82 -27.87
CA LEU A 531 27.87 17.12 -27.48
C LEU A 531 29.08 17.55 -28.33
N PHE A 532 28.89 17.75 -29.63
CA PHE A 532 29.93 18.27 -30.51
C PHE A 532 30.30 19.72 -30.16
N GLY A 533 29.33 20.56 -29.82
CA GLY A 533 29.56 21.92 -29.32
C GLY A 533 30.33 21.96 -28.00
N LEU A 534 30.01 21.09 -27.04
CA LEU A 534 30.74 20.98 -25.77
C LEU A 534 32.18 20.49 -25.95
N TRP A 535 32.42 19.52 -26.85
CA TRP A 535 33.78 19.08 -27.19
C TRP A 535 34.57 20.11 -28.03
N ALA A 536 33.90 20.85 -28.92
CA ALA A 536 34.51 21.95 -29.65
C ALA A 536 34.88 23.12 -28.72
N LEU A 537 34.07 23.39 -27.67
CA LEU A 537 34.44 24.32 -26.60
C LEU A 537 35.64 23.82 -25.77
N PHE A 538 35.72 22.53 -25.48
CA PHE A 538 36.86 21.93 -24.76
C PHE A 538 38.17 22.05 -25.57
N PHE A 539 38.17 21.68 -26.85
CA PHE A 539 39.34 21.83 -27.73
C PHE A 539 39.66 23.29 -28.05
N GLY A 540 38.63 24.11 -28.30
CA GLY A 540 38.78 25.55 -28.53
C GLY A 540 39.40 26.29 -27.34
N ASN A 541 39.06 25.89 -26.11
CA ASN A 541 39.66 26.44 -24.90
C ASN A 541 41.15 26.07 -24.77
N ARG A 542 41.58 24.88 -25.23
CA ARG A 542 43.01 24.53 -25.29
C ARG A 542 43.79 25.33 -26.33
N LEU A 543 43.18 25.69 -27.47
CA LEU A 543 43.79 26.63 -28.41
C LEU A 543 43.90 28.04 -27.80
N TYR A 544 42.86 28.48 -27.08
CA TYR A 544 42.80 29.80 -26.45
C TYR A 544 43.82 29.98 -25.31
N VAL A 545 44.09 28.93 -24.52
CA VAL A 545 45.09 28.94 -23.44
C VAL A 545 46.55 28.97 -23.95
N HIS A 546 46.79 28.72 -25.25
CA HIS A 546 48.10 28.91 -25.88
C HIS A 546 48.24 30.25 -26.66
N ALA A 547 47.20 31.07 -26.69
CA ALA A 547 47.18 32.34 -27.43
C ALA A 547 46.71 33.50 -26.53
N ALA A 548 47.38 33.66 -25.38
CA ALA A 548 46.99 34.60 -24.32
C ALA A 548 48.17 35.47 -23.84
N GLU A 549 48.80 36.19 -24.76
CA GLU A 549 49.43 37.47 -24.44
C GLU A 549 48.55 38.61 -24.95
N PHE A 550 48.61 39.75 -24.25
CA PHE A 550 47.80 40.96 -24.38
C PHE A 550 46.37 40.93 -23.80
N ARG A 551 46.22 41.74 -22.75
CA ARG A 551 45.01 42.02 -21.95
C ARG A 551 44.23 43.20 -22.58
N GLU A 552 43.07 43.56 -22.02
CA GLU A 552 42.28 44.80 -22.27
C GLU A 552 41.06 44.82 -23.23
N ILE A 553 40.67 43.75 -23.96
CA ILE A 553 39.39 43.78 -24.75
C ILE A 553 38.53 42.52 -24.56
N ARG A 554 37.99 42.28 -23.35
CA ARG A 554 37.09 41.13 -23.08
C ARG A 554 35.72 41.44 -22.45
N ILE A 555 35.44 42.69 -22.06
CA ILE A 555 34.16 43.05 -21.41
C ILE A 555 33.13 43.62 -22.41
N LEU A 556 33.57 44.36 -23.43
CA LEU A 556 32.66 45.08 -24.34
C LEU A 556 31.87 44.17 -25.31
N LEU A 557 32.48 43.06 -25.78
CA LEU A 557 31.87 42.18 -26.79
C LEU A 557 30.72 41.31 -26.26
N TRP A 558 30.76 40.92 -24.98
CA TRP A 558 29.69 40.11 -24.38
C TRP A 558 28.38 40.89 -24.21
N ALA A 559 28.45 42.21 -23.97
CA ALA A 559 27.27 43.07 -23.85
C ALA A 559 26.47 43.15 -25.16
N VAL A 560 27.16 43.30 -26.30
CA VAL A 560 26.53 43.41 -27.63
C VAL A 560 25.84 42.11 -28.03
N PHE A 561 26.44 40.96 -27.74
CA PHE A 561 25.88 39.65 -28.09
C PHE A 561 24.58 39.33 -27.34
N PHE A 562 24.53 39.57 -26.03
CA PHE A 562 23.32 39.34 -25.23
C PHE A 562 22.18 40.31 -25.59
N PHE A 563 22.50 41.56 -25.94
CA PHE A 563 21.49 42.54 -26.39
C PHE A 563 20.82 42.11 -27.71
N LEU A 564 21.60 41.66 -28.69
CA LEU A 564 21.09 41.16 -29.97
C LEU A 564 20.26 39.86 -29.81
N ALA A 565 20.67 38.96 -28.91
CA ALA A 565 19.91 37.76 -28.58
C ALA A 565 18.53 38.09 -27.97
N ALA A 566 18.45 39.09 -27.09
CA ALA A 566 17.19 39.53 -26.50
C ALA A 566 16.23 40.13 -27.56
N ALA A 567 16.76 40.96 -28.47
CA ALA A 567 16.00 41.55 -29.56
C ALA A 567 15.39 40.49 -30.50
N GLY A 568 16.16 39.45 -30.87
CA GLY A 568 15.68 38.35 -31.72
C GLY A 568 14.52 37.56 -31.11
N VAL A 569 14.52 37.35 -29.79
CA VAL A 569 13.42 36.65 -29.08
C VAL A 569 12.13 37.49 -29.06
N SER A 570 12.23 38.82 -28.94
CA SER A 570 11.08 39.72 -29.04
C SER A 570 10.47 39.74 -30.44
N LEU A 571 11.29 39.81 -31.50
CA LEU A 571 10.78 39.74 -32.89
C LEU A 571 10.05 38.40 -33.17
N HIS A 572 10.56 37.28 -32.65
CA HIS A 572 9.91 35.98 -32.83
C HIS A 572 8.53 35.87 -32.13
N LYS A 573 8.33 36.57 -31.00
CA LYS A 573 7.01 36.65 -30.35
C LYS A 573 6.04 37.51 -31.16
N GLY A 574 6.48 38.64 -31.73
CA GLY A 574 5.64 39.53 -32.54
C GLY A 574 5.04 38.85 -33.78
N LEU A 575 5.82 38.02 -34.48
CA LEU A 575 5.38 37.33 -35.70
C LEU A 575 4.33 36.22 -35.45
N LYS A 576 4.16 35.74 -34.20
CA LYS A 576 3.18 34.68 -33.88
C LYS A 576 1.76 35.20 -33.65
N TYR A 577 1.57 36.50 -33.41
CA TYR A 577 0.24 37.10 -33.25
C TYR A 577 -0.45 37.40 -34.60
N LYS A 578 0.32 37.66 -35.67
CA LYS A 578 -0.22 38.02 -36.99
C LYS A 578 -0.70 36.84 -37.85
N LYS A 579 -0.74 35.62 -37.29
CA LYS A 579 -1.11 34.38 -38.00
C LYS A 579 -2.35 33.67 -37.43
N ARG A 580 -3.21 34.43 -36.74
CA ARG A 580 -4.46 33.93 -36.13
C ARG A 580 -5.70 34.79 -36.37
N ASN A 581 -5.59 35.84 -37.19
CA ASN A 581 -6.68 36.72 -37.64
C ASN A 581 -6.52 37.08 -39.15
N ILE A 582 -6.28 36.04 -39.97
CA ILE A 582 -6.64 35.96 -41.40
C ILE A 582 -7.18 34.55 -41.59
#